data_AF-A0A5K1GBP4-F1
#
_entry.id   AF-A0A5K1GBP4-F1
#
_cell.length_a   1.000
_cell.length_b   1.000
_cell.length_c   1.000
_cell.angle_alpha   90.00
_cell.angle_beta   90.00
_cell.angle_gamma   90.00
#
_symmetry.space_group_name_H-M   'P 1'
#
loop_
_entity.id
_entity.type
_entity.pdbx_description
1 polymer ?
#
loop_
_entity_poly.entity_id
_entity_poly.type
_entity_poly.pdbx_seq_one_letter_code
_entity_poly.pdbx_strand_id
1 'polypeptide(L)'
;AVDYLNDKRSISYMIDPTLKSFKNNELDAICEVIQQCIHPDTKQRPTMKEVTTKLRDVLSISPEAATPRLSPLWWAELEILSVEAS
;
A
#
# COMPACT_ATOMS: atom_id res chain seq x y z
N ALA A 1 -9.86 10.31 -9.51
CA ALA A 1 -9.20 9.19 -8.80
C ALA A 1 -8.78 8.10 -9.78
N VAL A 2 -9.71 7.52 -10.56
CA VAL A 2 -9.42 6.47 -11.56
C VAL A 2 -8.42 6.93 -12.63
N ASP A 3 -8.54 8.16 -13.12
CA ASP A 3 -7.66 8.67 -14.20
C ASP A 3 -6.17 8.72 -13.82
N TYR A 4 -5.84 8.91 -12.54
CA TYR A 4 -4.46 8.96 -12.05
C TYR A 4 -3.82 7.58 -11.88
N LEU A 5 -4.61 6.50 -11.91
CA LEU A 5 -4.12 5.13 -11.81
C LEU A 5 -3.94 4.48 -13.19
N ASN A 6 -4.51 5.06 -14.25
CA ASN A 6 -4.53 4.45 -15.58
C ASN A 6 -3.29 4.74 -16.44
N ASP A 7 -2.46 5.72 -16.08
CA ASP A 7 -1.17 5.99 -16.74
C ASP A 7 -0.02 5.79 -15.74
N LYS A 8 1.02 5.03 -16.11
CA LYS A 8 2.25 4.92 -15.30
C LYS A 8 2.89 6.27 -15.02
N ARG A 9 2.74 7.24 -15.92
CA ARG A 9 3.17 8.64 -15.71
C ARG A 9 2.26 9.42 -14.76
N SER A 10 1.01 9.00 -14.57
CA SER A 10 0.14 9.64 -13.57
C SER A 10 0.33 9.07 -12.17
N ILE A 11 0.74 7.80 -12.06
CA ILE A 11 1.03 7.15 -10.77
C ILE A 11 2.14 7.88 -10.03
N SER A 12 3.17 8.39 -10.73
CA SER A 12 4.27 9.14 -10.10
C SER A 12 3.82 10.40 -9.37
N TYR A 13 2.67 11.00 -9.73
CA TYR A 13 2.12 12.16 -9.01
C TYR A 13 1.37 11.78 -7.73
N MET A 14 1.08 10.50 -7.51
CA MET A 14 0.44 10.01 -6.28
C MET A 14 1.46 9.51 -5.24
N ILE A 15 2.72 9.39 -5.63
CA ILE A 15 3.79 8.95 -4.72
C ILE A 15 4.12 10.10 -3.78
N ASP A 16 4.21 9.78 -2.50
CA ASP A 16 4.64 10.74 -1.50
C ASP A 16 6.04 11.29 -1.88
N PRO A 17 6.18 12.61 -2.10
CA PRO A 17 7.44 13.21 -2.54
C PRO A 17 8.55 13.12 -1.49
N THR A 18 8.22 12.77 -0.24
CA THR A 18 9.21 12.57 0.84
C THR A 18 9.90 11.20 0.76
N LEU A 19 9.36 10.24 0.00
CA LEU A 19 9.96 8.91 -0.17
C LEU A 19 11.27 8.99 -0.96
N LYS A 20 12.38 8.72 -0.29
CA LYS A 20 13.72 8.65 -0.92
C LYS A 20 13.86 7.51 -1.92
N SER A 21 13.18 6.38 -1.67
CA SER A 21 13.20 5.21 -2.54
C SER A 21 11.98 4.34 -2.28
N PHE A 22 11.57 3.57 -3.29
CA PHE A 22 10.50 2.59 -3.20
C PHE A 22 10.71 1.51 -4.26
N LYS A 23 10.04 0.37 -4.07
CA LYS A 23 10.12 -0.77 -4.99
C LYS A 23 8.99 -0.68 -6.02
N ASN A 24 9.34 -0.55 -7.29
CA ASN A 24 8.36 -0.41 -8.38
C ASN A 24 7.39 -1.59 -8.49
N ASN A 25 7.84 -2.82 -8.19
CA ASN A 25 6.97 -4.01 -8.22
C ASN A 25 5.92 -3.99 -7.11
N GLU A 26 6.28 -3.51 -5.92
CA GLU A 26 5.34 -3.35 -4.80
C GLU A 26 4.32 -2.25 -5.13
N LEU A 27 4.80 -1.13 -5.69
CA LEU A 27 3.96 -0.03 -6.13
C LEU A 27 2.94 -0.45 -7.20
N ASP A 28 3.38 -1.13 -8.26
CA ASP A 28 2.50 -1.59 -9.34
C ASP A 28 1.36 -2.48 -8.79
N ALA A 29 1.69 -3.38 -7.85
CA ALA A 29 0.68 -4.25 -7.23
C ALA A 29 -0.30 -3.49 -6.33
N ILE A 30 0.18 -2.50 -5.57
CA ILE A 30 -0.67 -1.62 -4.75
C ILE A 30 -1.63 -0.83 -5.65
N CYS A 31 -1.14 -0.25 -6.74
CA CYS A 31 -1.97 0.48 -7.70
C CYS A 31 -3.07 -0.41 -8.30
N GLU A 32 -2.74 -1.65 -8.66
CA GLU A 32 -3.73 -2.61 -9.19
C GLU A 32 -4.80 -2.94 -8.13
N VAL A 33 -4.40 -3.18 -6.88
CA VAL A 33 -5.35 -3.42 -5.77
C VAL A 33 -6.26 -2.20 -5.57
N ILE A 34 -5.71 -0.98 -5.59
CA ILE A 34 -6.49 0.25 -5.47
C ILE A 34 -7.53 0.33 -6.60
N GLN A 35 -7.12 0.10 -7.86
CA GLN A 35 -8.02 0.11 -9.02
C GLN A 35 -9.19 -0.87 -8.85
N GLN A 36 -8.91 -2.10 -8.40
CA GLN A 36 -9.94 -3.11 -8.15
C GLN A 36 -10.90 -2.68 -7.02
N CYS A 37 -10.37 -2.13 -5.93
CA CYS A 37 -11.16 -1.68 -4.79
C CYS A 37 -12.08 -0.48 -5.11
N ILE A 38 -11.64 0.43 -5.98
CA ILE A 38 -12.42 1.61 -6.37
C ILE A 38 -13.31 1.38 -7.60
N HIS A 39 -13.42 0.13 -8.07
CA HIS A 39 -14.18 -0.19 -9.28
C HIS A 39 -15.63 0.35 -9.17
N PRO A 40 -16.17 1.01 -10.21
CA PRO A 40 -17.51 1.63 -10.15
C PRO A 40 -18.61 0.61 -9.82
N ASP A 41 -18.54 -0.57 -10.43
CA ASP A 41 -19.41 -1.71 -10.12
C ASP A 41 -18.94 -2.39 -8.83
N THR A 42 -19.80 -2.37 -7.80
CA THR A 42 -19.52 -2.96 -6.49
C THR A 42 -19.39 -4.48 -6.53
N LYS A 43 -20.00 -5.15 -7.52
CA LYS A 43 -19.90 -6.61 -7.68
C LYS A 43 -18.54 -7.07 -8.21
N GLN A 44 -17.79 -6.15 -8.82
CA GLN A 44 -16.45 -6.42 -9.33
C GLN A 44 -15.36 -6.04 -8.33
N ARG A 45 -15.73 -5.46 -7.18
CA ARG A 45 -14.77 -5.14 -6.13
C ARG A 45 -14.37 -6.42 -5.40
N PRO A 46 -13.08 -6.59 -5.08
CA PRO A 46 -12.60 -7.74 -4.35
C PRO A 46 -13.10 -7.70 -2.89
N THR A 47 -13.22 -8.87 -2.30
CA THR A 47 -13.38 -9.03 -0.85
C THR A 47 -12.10 -8.64 -0.12
N MET A 48 -12.20 -8.26 1.15
CA MET A 48 -11.00 -7.98 1.97
C MET A 48 -10.06 -9.19 2.09
N LYS A 49 -10.58 -10.41 1.95
CA LYS A 49 -9.77 -11.62 1.89
C LYS A 49 -8.88 -11.64 0.64
N GLU A 50 -9.44 -11.35 -0.53
CA GLU A 50 -8.69 -11.29 -1.79
C GLU A 50 -7.68 -10.15 -1.78
N VAL A 51 -8.07 -8.98 -1.26
CA VAL A 51 -7.17 -7.82 -1.09
C VAL A 51 -5.97 -8.19 -0.21
N THR A 52 -6.21 -8.76 0.97
CA THR A 52 -5.14 -9.11 1.91
C THR A 52 -4.25 -10.24 1.39
N THR A 53 -4.79 -11.20 0.66
CA THR A 53 -3.99 -12.24 -0.03
C THR A 53 -3.06 -11.59 -1.06
N LYS A 54 -3.58 -10.75 -1.96
CA LYS A 54 -2.78 -10.14 -3.03
C LYS A 54 -1.68 -9.24 -2.50
N LEU A 55 -1.97 -8.44 -1.46
CA LEU A 55 -0.97 -7.58 -0.83
C LEU A 55 0.11 -8.38 -0.09
N ARG A 56 -0.25 -9.47 0.58
CA ARG A 56 0.70 -10.33 1.30
C ARG A 56 1.75 -10.93 0.38
N ASP A 57 1.31 -11.41 -0.79
CA ASP A 57 2.18 -12.10 -1.73
C ASP A 57 3.25 -11.17 -2.32
N VAL A 58 2.93 -9.87 -2.47
CA VAL A 58 3.86 -8.91 -3.07
C VAL A 58 4.70 -8.16 -2.04
N LEU A 59 4.10 -7.72 -0.93
CA LEU A 59 4.77 -6.86 0.04
C LEU A 59 5.69 -7.62 1.00
N SER A 60 5.60 -8.96 1.04
CA SER A 60 6.37 -9.81 1.97
C SER A 60 6.22 -9.40 3.45
N ILE A 61 5.12 -8.73 3.80
CA ILE A 61 4.82 -8.32 5.18
C ILE A 61 4.20 -9.52 5.90
N SER A 62 4.81 -9.93 7.01
CA SER A 62 4.27 -11.03 7.82
C SER A 62 2.97 -10.61 8.52
N PRO A 63 2.06 -11.55 8.83
CA PRO A 63 0.85 -11.25 9.59
C PRO A 63 1.15 -10.52 10.92
N GLU A 64 2.23 -10.89 11.60
CA GLU A 64 2.67 -10.30 12.87
C GLU A 64 3.11 -8.85 12.68
N ALA A 65 3.80 -8.54 11.57
CA ALA A 65 4.20 -7.19 11.21
C ALA A 65 3.01 -6.32 10.75
N ALA A 66 2.00 -6.92 10.14
CA ALA A 66 0.78 -6.23 9.72
C ALA A 66 -0.26 -6.05 10.84
N THR A 67 -0.08 -6.70 11.99
CA THR A 67 -1.04 -6.66 13.10
C THR A 67 -0.94 -5.32 13.84
N PRO A 68 -2.01 -4.50 13.89
CA PRO A 68 -1.99 -3.25 14.64
C PRO A 68 -1.72 -3.51 16.13
N ARG A 69 -0.64 -2.95 16.66
CA ARG A 69 -0.33 -3.04 18.10
C ARG A 69 -0.87 -1.80 18.80
N LEU A 70 -1.72 -1.98 19.80
CA LEU A 70 -2.26 -0.89 20.63
C LEU A 70 -1.25 -0.38 21.68
N SER A 71 0.05 -0.55 21.43
CA SER A 71 1.13 -0.18 22.34
C SER A 71 1.67 1.21 21.99
N PRO A 72 1.65 2.18 22.92
CA PRO A 72 2.30 3.47 22.70
C PRO A 72 3.79 3.35 22.36
N LEU A 73 4.49 2.35 22.93
CA LEU A 73 5.89 2.08 22.64
C LEU A 73 6.09 1.66 21.17
N TRP A 74 5.15 0.90 20.61
CA TRP A 74 5.23 0.48 19.21
C TRP A 74 5.07 1.64 18.23
N TRP A 75 4.18 2.59 18.54
CA TRP A 75 4.06 3.81 17.73
C TRP A 75 5.32 4.68 17.80
N ALA A 76 5.94 4.79 18.98
CA ALA A 76 7.22 5.47 19.11
C ALA A 76 8.34 4.77 18.32
N GLU A 77 8.41 3.43 18.37
CA GLU A 77 9.35 2.64 17.56
C GLU A 77 9.17 2.90 16.06
N LEU A 78 7.92 2.95 15.57
CA LEU A 78 7.62 3.24 14.17
C LEU A 78 8.04 4.66 13.76
N GLU A 79 7.80 5.67 14.60
CA GLU A 79 8.22 7.04 14.30
C GLU A 79 9.75 7.15 14.19
N ILE A 80 10.48 6.49 15.09
CA ILE A 80 11.94 6.46 15.07
C ILE A 80 12.44 5.79 13.78
N LEU A 81 11.93 4.59 13.46
CA LEU A 81 12.32 3.85 12.26
C LEU A 81 12.02 4.63 10.96
N SER A 82 10.91 5.37 10.94
CA SER A 82 10.54 6.24 9.81
C SER A 82 11.55 7.38 9.62
N VAL A 83 11.96 8.02 10.71
CA VAL A 83 12.98 9.09 10.68
C VAL A 83 14.35 8.56 10.23
N GLU A 84 14.75 7.36 10.70
CA GLU A 84 16.03 6.75 10.33
C GLU A 84 16.09 6.30 8.87
N ALA A 85 14.96 5.89 8.29
CA ALA A 85 14.85 5.52 6.88
C ALA A 85 14.73 6.73 5.93
N SER A 86 14.40 7.91 6.48
CA SER A 86 14.23 9.19 5.77
C SER A 86 15.53 9.94 5.59
#